data_AF-A0A7K4N0C8-F1
#
_entry.id   AF-A0A7K4N0C8-F1
#
_cell.length_a   1.000
_cell.length_b   1.000
_cell.length_c   1.000
_cell.angle_alpha   90.00
_cell.angle_beta   90.00
_cell.angle_gamma   90.00
#
_symmetry.space_group_name_H-M   'P 1'
#
loop_
_entity.id
_entity.type
_entity.pdbx_description
1 polymer ?
#
loop_
_entity_poly.entity_id
_entity_poly.type
_entity_poly.pdbx_seq_one_letter_code
_entity_poly.pdbx_strand_id
1 'polypeptide(L)'
;MKIEMRSLHLFILLFTVCSLLVHSPSDFEVLAATNSDGTIKSSEEINSSTDNGPTIEDGGPWGNPGDQFGNSVADMGDLNGDGTNDLVVGAWRDDDGCGTQNCGTIHILYMDTDGSLAASTDEFDCS
;
A
#
# COMPACT_ATOMS: atom_id res chain seq x y z
N MET A 1 30.00 51.30 14.51
CA MET A 1 28.65 50.78 14.18
C MET A 1 28.29 49.76 15.26
N LYS A 2 27.49 50.18 16.24
CA LYS A 2 27.25 49.46 17.50
C LYS A 2 25.99 48.61 17.30
N ILE A 3 26.17 47.32 17.02
CA ILE A 3 25.06 46.39 16.84
C ILE A 3 24.48 46.13 18.24
N GLU A 4 23.30 46.70 18.51
CA GLU A 4 22.57 46.54 19.77
C GLU A 4 22.25 45.06 20.03
N MET A 5 22.80 44.48 21.10
CA MET A 5 22.65 43.06 21.52
C MET A 5 21.20 42.60 21.79
N ARG A 6 20.21 43.51 21.66
CA ARG A 6 18.78 43.20 21.69
C ARG A 6 18.27 42.58 20.38
N SER A 7 18.95 42.83 19.25
CA SER A 7 18.59 42.21 17.96
C SER A 7 19.11 40.77 17.81
N LEU A 8 20.08 40.36 18.63
CA LEU A 8 20.68 39.02 18.55
C LEU A 8 19.75 37.94 19.15
N HIS A 9 18.96 38.29 20.18
CA HIS A 9 17.96 37.39 20.74
C HIS A 9 16.81 37.10 19.77
N LEU A 10 16.41 38.09 18.96
CA LEU A 10 15.35 37.94 17.97
C LEU A 10 15.82 37.15 16.73
N PHE A 11 17.09 37.30 16.34
CA PHE A 11 17.70 36.51 15.26
C PHE A 11 17.93 35.04 15.65
N ILE A 12 18.33 34.78 16.90
CA ILE A 12 18.45 33.40 17.40
C ILE A 12 17.06 32.76 17.50
N LEU A 13 16.02 33.47 17.97
CA LEU A 13 14.66 32.94 17.97
C LEU A 13 14.13 32.65 16.56
N LEU A 14 14.42 33.49 15.56
CA LEU A 14 13.99 33.23 14.18
C LEU A 14 14.71 32.01 13.58
N PHE A 15 16.00 31.79 13.89
CA PHE A 15 16.72 30.58 13.49
C PHE A 15 16.26 29.34 14.26
N THR A 16 15.98 29.42 15.56
CA THR A 16 15.50 28.27 16.34
C THR A 16 14.06 27.88 15.98
N VAL A 17 13.20 28.83 15.64
CA VAL A 17 11.85 28.56 15.13
C VAL A 17 11.91 28.02 13.70
N CYS A 18 12.88 28.44 12.88
CA CYS A 18 13.13 27.84 11.58
C CYS A 18 13.69 26.41 11.72
N SER A 19 14.60 26.13 12.67
CA SER A 19 15.10 24.77 12.95
C SER A 19 14.06 23.84 13.58
N LEU A 20 12.98 24.38 14.18
CA LEU A 20 11.80 23.62 14.60
C LEU A 20 10.79 23.42 13.47
N LEU A 21 10.85 24.24 12.41
CA LEU A 21 10.16 24.00 11.12
C LEU A 21 10.96 23.10 10.17
N VAL A 22 12.25 22.87 10.46
CA VAL A 22 13.09 21.83 9.84
C VAL A 22 13.46 20.79 10.90
N HIS A 23 12.50 20.42 11.75
CA HIS A 23 12.48 19.06 12.26
C HIS A 23 11.79 18.24 11.17
N SER A 24 12.53 17.83 10.15
CA SER A 24 12.19 16.59 9.43
C SER A 24 12.63 15.49 10.39
N PRO A 25 11.72 14.86 11.16
CA PRO A 25 12.08 13.56 11.68
C PRO A 25 12.28 12.73 10.42
N SER A 26 13.52 12.34 10.13
CA SER A 26 13.84 11.11 9.40
C SER A 26 12.62 10.53 8.68
N ASP A 27 12.38 10.90 7.42
CA ASP A 27 11.27 10.36 6.63
C ASP A 27 11.55 8.87 6.39
N PHE A 28 11.37 8.08 7.45
CA PHE A 28 11.03 6.69 7.38
C PHE A 28 9.53 6.73 7.12
N GLU A 29 9.19 6.79 5.84
CA GLU A 29 7.85 6.53 5.35
C GLU A 29 7.48 5.14 5.87
N VAL A 30 6.73 5.13 6.97
CA VAL A 30 6.20 3.91 7.55
C VAL A 30 5.11 3.42 6.59
N LEU A 31 5.46 2.47 5.72
CA LEU A 31 4.58 1.87 4.70
C LEU A 31 3.41 1.04 5.29
N ALA A 32 3.25 0.97 6.61
CA ALA A 32 2.26 0.13 7.27
C ALA A 32 1.74 0.78 8.56
N ALA A 33 0.48 0.59 8.92
CA ALA A 33 -0.02 1.16 10.18
C ALA A 33 0.73 0.57 11.40
N THR A 34 1.45 1.42 12.16
CA THR A 34 2.22 0.99 13.35
C THR A 34 1.64 1.50 14.68
N ASN A 35 1.79 0.68 15.73
CA ASN A 35 1.59 1.09 17.12
C ASN A 35 2.60 2.18 17.52
N SER A 36 2.38 2.81 18.69
CA SER A 36 3.29 3.83 19.22
C SER A 36 4.69 3.32 19.55
N ASP A 37 4.86 2.00 19.65
CA ASP A 37 6.14 1.34 19.89
C ASP A 37 6.86 0.92 18.58
N GLY A 38 6.29 1.23 17.41
CA GLY A 38 6.85 0.91 16.10
C GLY A 38 6.52 -0.51 15.59
N THR A 39 5.74 -1.30 16.33
CA THR A 39 5.25 -2.60 15.84
C THR A 39 4.07 -2.43 14.87
N ILE A 40 3.83 -3.40 13.99
CA ILE A 40 2.68 -3.40 13.08
C ILE A 40 1.38 -3.56 13.86
N LYS A 41 0.36 -2.75 13.56
CA LYS A 41 -0.95 -2.82 14.23
C LYS A 41 -1.72 -4.09 13.85
N SER A 42 -1.78 -4.36 12.55
CA SER A 42 -2.46 -5.50 11.96
C SER A 42 -1.81 -5.81 10.62
N SER A 43 -1.89 -7.07 10.23
CA SER A 43 -1.51 -7.55 8.91
C SER A 43 -2.45 -8.67 8.53
N GLU A 44 -2.92 -8.66 7.29
CA GLU A 44 -3.74 -9.72 6.73
C GLU A 44 -3.07 -10.25 5.46
N GLU A 45 -3.13 -11.57 5.28
CA GLU A 45 -2.71 -12.23 4.05
C GLU A 45 -3.94 -12.41 3.16
N ILE A 46 -3.81 -11.99 1.90
CA ILE A 46 -4.86 -12.17 0.88
C ILE A 46 -4.41 -13.29 -0.06
N ASN A 47 -5.17 -14.37 -0.09
CA ASN A 47 -4.93 -15.57 -0.90
C ASN A 47 -6.27 -16.21 -1.34
N SER A 48 -6.21 -17.40 -1.97
CA SER A 48 -7.41 -18.07 -2.49
C SER A 48 -8.45 -18.47 -1.44
N SER A 49 -8.11 -18.37 -0.14
CA SER A 49 -8.98 -18.72 0.98
C SER A 49 -9.49 -17.51 1.77
N THR A 50 -9.10 -16.29 1.37
CA THR A 50 -9.56 -15.06 2.01
C THR A 50 -11.04 -14.80 1.69
N ASP A 51 -11.82 -14.42 2.70
CA ASP A 51 -13.23 -14.05 2.50
C ASP A 51 -13.32 -12.83 1.58
N ASN A 52 -14.21 -12.89 0.57
CA ASN A 52 -14.30 -11.91 -0.52
C ASN A 52 -12.98 -11.71 -1.32
N GLY A 53 -12.04 -12.64 -1.16
CA GLY A 53 -10.75 -12.68 -1.82
C GLY A 53 -10.81 -13.00 -3.31
N PRO A 54 -9.68 -12.79 -4.01
CA PRO A 54 -9.57 -13.08 -5.42
C PRO A 54 -9.71 -14.59 -5.67
N THR A 55 -10.24 -14.95 -6.85
CA THR A 55 -10.25 -16.35 -7.28
C THR A 55 -8.90 -16.65 -7.92
N ILE A 56 -8.01 -17.31 -7.18
CA ILE A 56 -6.64 -17.63 -7.61
C ILE A 56 -6.21 -19.02 -7.13
N GLU A 57 -5.17 -19.58 -7.73
CA GLU A 57 -4.42 -20.74 -7.25
C GLU A 57 -3.15 -20.32 -6.49
N ASP A 58 -3.07 -20.63 -5.20
CA ASP A 58 -1.93 -20.28 -4.31
C ASP A 58 -0.63 -21.04 -4.61
N GLY A 59 -0.68 -22.05 -5.48
CA GLY A 59 0.41 -22.98 -5.73
C GLY A 59 0.39 -24.18 -4.76
N GLY A 60 0.85 -25.33 -5.26
CA GLY A 60 0.66 -26.62 -4.59
C GLY A 60 1.97 -27.27 -4.12
N PRO A 61 1.91 -28.22 -3.15
CA PRO A 61 3.08 -28.92 -2.60
C PRO A 61 3.94 -29.65 -3.65
N TRP A 62 3.37 -29.92 -4.83
CA TRP A 62 3.98 -30.66 -5.93
C TRP A 62 4.71 -29.76 -6.95
N GLY A 63 4.93 -28.49 -6.60
CA GLY A 63 5.61 -27.53 -7.48
C GLY A 63 4.70 -26.93 -8.56
N ASN A 64 3.38 -26.90 -8.33
CA ASN A 64 2.50 -25.99 -9.07
C ASN A 64 2.85 -24.57 -8.59
N PRO A 65 3.34 -23.67 -9.47
CA PRO A 65 3.66 -22.31 -9.09
C PRO A 65 2.42 -21.44 -8.79
N GLY A 66 1.21 -21.91 -9.11
CA GLY A 66 -0.02 -21.11 -8.96
C GLY A 66 -0.05 -19.91 -9.91
N ASP A 67 -0.98 -19.01 -9.67
CA ASP A 67 -1.29 -17.89 -10.56
C ASP A 67 -0.32 -16.71 -10.42
N GLN A 68 0.59 -16.83 -9.45
CA GLN A 68 1.59 -15.80 -9.16
C GLN A 68 0.94 -14.45 -8.81
N PHE A 69 -0.20 -14.52 -8.11
CA PHE A 69 -0.81 -13.37 -7.46
C PHE A 69 0.19 -12.66 -6.54
N GLY A 70 0.13 -11.33 -6.50
CA GLY A 70 1.08 -10.52 -5.75
C GLY A 70 2.41 -10.28 -6.49
N ASN A 71 2.55 -10.68 -7.75
CA ASN A 71 3.77 -10.41 -8.53
C ASN A 71 4.01 -8.91 -8.76
N SER A 72 2.92 -8.14 -8.84
CA SER A 72 2.95 -6.68 -8.88
C SER A 72 1.79 -6.13 -8.07
N VAL A 73 2.00 -4.99 -7.41
CA VAL A 73 0.98 -4.28 -6.62
C VAL A 73 1.10 -2.79 -6.92
N ALA A 74 -0.03 -2.12 -7.10
CA ALA A 74 -0.10 -0.67 -7.21
C ALA A 74 -1.29 -0.11 -6.43
N ASP A 75 -1.12 1.12 -5.93
CA ASP A 75 -2.20 1.94 -5.39
C ASP A 75 -3.00 2.54 -6.56
N MET A 76 -4.33 2.43 -6.52
CA MET A 76 -5.23 2.98 -7.53
C MET A 76 -6.09 4.15 -7.01
N GLY A 77 -5.85 4.59 -5.77
CA GLY A 77 -6.72 5.51 -5.04
C GLY A 77 -8.06 4.85 -4.66
N ASP A 78 -8.98 5.66 -4.15
CA ASP A 78 -10.34 5.25 -3.77
C ASP A 78 -11.23 5.13 -5.02
N LEU A 79 -11.44 3.91 -5.52
CA LEU A 79 -12.21 3.62 -6.74
C LEU A 79 -13.70 3.53 -6.47
N ASN A 80 -14.08 3.06 -5.28
CA ASN A 80 -15.48 2.82 -4.92
C ASN A 80 -16.14 4.02 -4.18
N GLY A 81 -15.36 5.02 -3.78
CA GLY A 81 -15.80 6.23 -3.09
C GLY A 81 -16.06 6.07 -1.60
N ASP A 82 -15.44 5.08 -0.94
CA ASP A 82 -15.63 4.81 0.49
C ASP A 82 -14.68 5.56 1.42
N GLY A 83 -13.69 6.27 0.84
CA GLY A 83 -12.68 7.04 1.56
C GLY A 83 -11.40 6.28 1.88
N THR A 84 -11.26 5.04 1.41
CA THR A 84 -10.06 4.20 1.54
C THR A 84 -9.43 4.00 0.15
N ASN A 85 -8.11 4.01 0.07
CA ASN A 85 -7.43 3.69 -1.18
C ASN A 85 -7.53 2.18 -1.48
N ASP A 86 -7.87 1.85 -2.72
CA ASP A 86 -7.93 0.50 -3.24
C ASP A 86 -6.60 0.10 -3.89
N LEU A 87 -6.41 -1.21 -4.03
CA LEU A 87 -5.19 -1.80 -4.60
C LEU A 87 -5.51 -2.53 -5.89
N VAL A 88 -4.52 -2.60 -6.77
CA VAL A 88 -4.51 -3.53 -7.89
C VAL A 88 -3.32 -4.47 -7.79
N VAL A 89 -3.58 -5.75 -8.05
CA VAL A 89 -2.60 -6.83 -7.92
C VAL A 89 -2.58 -7.65 -9.19
N GLY A 90 -1.39 -7.87 -9.75
CA GLY A 90 -1.22 -8.71 -10.93
C GLY A 90 -0.98 -10.19 -10.59
N ALA A 91 -1.62 -11.08 -11.36
CA ALA A 91 -1.39 -12.53 -11.35
C ALA A 91 -1.07 -12.98 -12.78
N TRP A 92 0.22 -12.92 -13.15
CA TRP A 92 0.63 -13.11 -14.56
C TRP A 92 0.49 -14.56 -15.07
N ARG A 93 0.25 -15.52 -14.17
CA ARG A 93 0.03 -16.93 -14.53
C ARG A 93 -1.41 -17.37 -14.47
N ASP A 94 -2.30 -16.50 -14.01
CA ASP A 94 -3.73 -16.77 -14.00
C ASP A 94 -4.19 -17.15 -15.43
N ASP A 95 -5.03 -18.19 -15.49
CA ASP A 95 -5.65 -18.71 -16.69
C ASP A 95 -7.19 -18.72 -16.66
N ASP A 96 -7.77 -18.11 -15.63
CA ASP A 96 -9.21 -17.91 -15.54
C ASP A 96 -9.72 -16.99 -16.66
N GLY A 97 -10.96 -17.21 -17.10
CA GLY A 97 -11.69 -16.31 -18.02
C GLY A 97 -11.19 -16.20 -19.47
N CYS A 98 -9.97 -16.63 -19.80
CA CYS A 98 -9.34 -16.35 -21.09
C CYS A 98 -9.22 -17.58 -22.03
N GLY A 99 -9.47 -18.79 -21.53
CA GLY A 99 -9.48 -20.03 -22.34
C GLY A 99 -8.11 -20.50 -22.84
N THR A 100 -7.02 -19.89 -22.36
CA THR A 100 -5.62 -20.28 -22.64
C THR A 100 -4.80 -20.20 -21.37
N GLN A 101 -3.68 -20.91 -21.27
CA GLN A 101 -2.85 -20.90 -20.06
C GLN A 101 -2.06 -19.60 -19.88
N ASN A 102 -1.95 -19.11 -18.64
CA ASN A 102 -1.16 -17.95 -18.23
C ASN A 102 -1.44 -16.69 -19.06
N CYS A 103 -2.72 -16.40 -19.32
CA CYS A 103 -3.09 -15.16 -19.99
C CYS A 103 -2.85 -13.94 -19.10
N GLY A 104 -2.86 -14.15 -17.78
CA GLY A 104 -2.64 -13.13 -16.79
C GLY A 104 -3.89 -12.31 -16.53
N THR A 105 -4.07 -11.96 -15.26
CA THR A 105 -5.22 -11.18 -14.78
C THR A 105 -4.74 -10.05 -13.88
N ILE A 106 -5.52 -8.98 -13.84
CA ILE A 106 -5.41 -7.95 -12.80
C ILE A 106 -6.59 -8.09 -11.83
N HIS A 107 -6.28 -8.09 -10.55
CA HIS A 107 -7.26 -8.17 -9.47
C HIS A 107 -7.33 -6.81 -8.79
N ILE A 108 -8.51 -6.23 -8.75
CA ILE A 108 -8.80 -5.01 -8.00
C ILE A 108 -9.27 -5.43 -6.61
N LEU A 109 -8.61 -4.91 -5.58
CA LEU A 109 -8.92 -5.16 -4.17
C LEU A 109 -9.48 -3.87 -3.57
N TYR A 110 -10.75 -3.92 -3.19
CA TYR A 110 -11.42 -2.86 -2.46
C TYR A 110 -11.12 -3.01 -0.97
N MET A 111 -10.55 -1.97 -0.36
CA MET A 111 -10.02 -2.05 1.01
C MET A 111 -10.96 -1.38 2.00
N ASP A 112 -11.12 -1.98 3.19
CA ASP A 112 -11.83 -1.36 4.29
C ASP A 112 -10.95 -0.34 5.04
N THR A 113 -11.57 0.60 5.75
CA THR A 113 -10.86 1.64 6.54
C THR A 113 -9.91 1.10 7.62
N ASP A 114 -10.06 -0.17 8.01
CA ASP A 114 -9.18 -0.85 8.96
C ASP A 114 -8.02 -1.60 8.29
N GLY A 115 -7.95 -1.58 6.96
CA GLY A 115 -6.92 -2.23 6.13
C GLY A 115 -7.23 -3.67 5.76
N SER A 116 -8.41 -4.20 6.10
CA SER A 116 -8.88 -5.51 5.65
C SER A 116 -9.48 -5.46 4.24
N LEU A 117 -9.69 -6.62 3.62
CA LEU A 117 -10.28 -6.72 2.30
C LEU A 117 -11.82 -6.63 2.37
N ALA A 118 -12.39 -5.60 1.76
CA ALA A 118 -13.83 -5.43 1.67
C ALA A 118 -14.43 -6.31 0.55
N ALA A 119 -13.81 -6.25 -0.63
CA ALA A 119 -14.20 -7.03 -1.80
C ALA A 119 -13.04 -7.12 -2.81
N SER A 120 -13.12 -8.08 -3.73
CA SER A 120 -12.22 -8.13 -4.88
C SER A 120 -12.99 -8.33 -6.18
N THR A 121 -12.38 -7.94 -7.29
CA THR A 121 -12.91 -8.19 -8.63
C THR A 121 -11.77 -8.38 -9.61
N ASP A 122 -11.96 -9.31 -10.53
CA ASP A 122 -10.96 -9.65 -11.54
C ASP A 122 -11.32 -8.93 -12.85
N GLU A 123 -10.36 -8.23 -13.44
CA GLU A 123 -10.53 -7.55 -14.72
C GLU A 123 -9.60 -8.15 -15.79
N PHE A 124 -10.19 -8.48 -16.94
CA PHE A 124 -9.51 -9.09 -18.07
C PHE A 124 -9.30 -8.07 -19.18
N ASP A 125 -8.03 -7.79 -19.53
CA ASP A 125 -7.69 -7.13 -20.80
C ASP A 125 -7.10 -8.18 -21.75
N CYS A 126 -7.98 -8.88 -22.49
CA CYS A 126 -7.58 -9.68 -23.64
C CYS A 126 -7.65 -8.80 -24.90
N SER A 127 -6.69 -7.88 -25.09
CA SER A 127 -6.50 -7.13 -26.34
C SER A 127 -5.42 -7.72 -27.25
#